data_AF-A0A833X8V2-F1
#
_entry.id   AF-A0A833X8V2-F1
#
_cell.length_a   1.000
_cell.length_b   1.000
_cell.length_c   1.000
_cell.angle_alpha   90.00
_cell.angle_beta   90.00
_cell.angle_gamma   90.00
#
_symmetry.space_group_name_H-M   'P 1'
#
loop_
_entity.id
_entity.type
_entity.pdbx_description
1 polymer ?
#
loop_
_entity_poly.entity_id
_entity_poly.type
_entity_poly.pdbx_seq_one_letter_code
_entity_poly.pdbx_strand_id
1 'polypeptide(L)'
;MLSRRSLVVVPLLFRPSRLFSFFTKSPIVVHSGNTRRPLLRHRATAFLFTKPICTDDSFPCFSMNKVNHCYLSTLSTTATSPTHDSYVSLPTSGTTLSNKSKRKARRESPEGVLREKLNMCSNRGDVVEALRLYDEARQSGVQLSQHHYNVLLYLCSSSDVGLGLERGFEIFQEMLMNKVLPNEATFTSAARIAAAREDPGMAFELVRQMKGFGIAPKLRSYGPALMGFCEKGMADRAYEVDADMIASGVVAEEAELSAILKVSVDAKRADKVYEIMQRLRATVRHVSETTAEIIQNWFKCEEGGKVGEETWDEIEVREATVRGGGGWHGQGWLGSGEWRVTRTHMDETGVCSFCGEKLVCIDIDPIETQNFASSLTKLACQREVRADFVQFQEWLQHQGPFDAVVDGANLGLINQHSFSFFQLNTVVQKLRQLSPSKRLPLIILHKNRVTGGPAQHPNNKKLLESWKKSGALYATPPGSNDDWYWLYAAVSCKCLLVTNDEMRDHLFQLLGSSFFPRWKEKHQVLALFAFAYT
;
A
#
# COMPACT_ATOMS: atom_id res chain seq x y z
N MET A 1 33.41 32.97 -15.92
CA MET A 1 32.27 33.26 -15.00
C MET A 1 31.51 31.97 -14.79
N LEU A 2 31.08 31.65 -13.58
CA LEU A 2 30.36 30.40 -13.29
C LEU A 2 28.89 30.49 -13.76
N SER A 3 28.44 29.50 -14.53
CA SER A 3 27.03 29.41 -14.96
C SER A 3 26.13 29.16 -13.75
N ARG A 4 24.93 29.75 -13.75
CA ARG A 4 23.98 29.63 -12.65
C ARG A 4 23.08 28.41 -12.83
N ARG A 5 23.08 27.50 -11.86
CA ARG A 5 22.07 26.43 -11.77
C ARG A 5 20.72 27.01 -11.34
N SER A 6 19.85 27.19 -12.31
CA SER A 6 18.40 27.41 -12.17
C SER A 6 17.72 26.68 -13.32
N LEU A 7 16.72 25.83 -13.04
CA LEU A 7 16.05 25.05 -14.08
C LEU A 7 14.91 25.87 -14.67
N VAL A 8 15.13 26.52 -15.82
CA VAL A 8 14.20 27.51 -16.39
C VAL A 8 12.96 26.86 -17.00
N VAL A 9 12.04 26.39 -16.16
CA VAL A 9 10.69 25.99 -16.55
C VAL A 9 9.83 27.25 -16.70
N VAL A 10 9.74 27.77 -17.93
CA VAL A 10 8.91 28.95 -18.25
C VAL A 10 7.43 28.66 -17.97
N PRO A 11 6.75 29.40 -17.08
CA PRO A 11 5.37 29.12 -16.71
C PRO A 11 4.38 29.64 -17.75
N LEU A 12 4.02 28.80 -18.73
CA LEU A 12 2.94 29.11 -19.68
C LEU A 12 1.57 29.11 -18.99
N LEU A 13 0.82 30.18 -19.21
CA LEU A 13 -0.39 30.53 -18.45
C LEU A 13 -1.63 29.73 -18.84
N PHE A 14 -1.81 28.55 -18.25
CA PHE A 14 -3.14 27.92 -18.10
C PHE A 14 -3.59 27.95 -16.64
N ARG A 15 -4.72 28.63 -16.37
CA ARG A 15 -5.25 28.82 -15.01
C ARG A 15 -5.90 27.54 -14.49
N PRO A 16 -5.43 26.95 -13.36
CA PRO A 16 -6.23 26.01 -12.60
C PRO A 16 -7.45 26.71 -11.99
N SER A 17 -8.45 25.93 -11.55
CA SER A 17 -9.50 26.46 -10.69
C SER A 17 -8.89 26.90 -9.34
N ARG A 18 -9.22 28.13 -8.89
CA ARG A 18 -8.63 28.77 -7.69
C ARG A 18 -8.95 28.10 -6.34
N LEU A 19 -9.39 26.84 -6.34
CA LEU A 19 -9.60 26.04 -5.12
C LEU A 19 -8.31 25.32 -4.70
N PHE A 20 -7.68 24.58 -5.62
CA PHE A 20 -6.56 23.70 -5.28
C PHE A 20 -5.32 24.44 -4.71
N SER A 21 -5.11 25.71 -5.07
CA SER A 21 -3.96 26.50 -4.57
C SER A 21 -4.14 27.10 -3.17
N PHE A 22 -5.28 26.89 -2.50
CA PHE A 22 -5.61 27.52 -1.21
C PHE A 22 -5.73 26.54 -0.02
N PHE A 23 -5.64 25.23 -0.25
CA PHE A 23 -5.92 24.20 0.77
C PHE A 23 -4.75 23.26 1.08
N THR A 24 -3.64 23.30 0.32
CA THR A 24 -2.64 22.22 0.33
C THR A 24 -1.82 22.08 1.62
N LYS A 25 -1.66 23.14 2.45
CA LYS A 25 -0.92 23.05 3.74
C LYS A 25 -1.49 23.86 4.91
N SER A 26 -2.51 24.71 4.72
CA SER A 26 -3.09 25.52 5.80
C SER A 26 -4.33 24.83 6.41
N PRO A 27 -4.34 24.45 7.71
CA PRO A 27 -5.53 23.87 8.33
C PRO A 27 -6.68 24.89 8.42
N ILE A 28 -7.93 24.42 8.44
CA ILE A 28 -9.10 25.33 8.57
C ILE A 28 -9.20 25.87 10.01
N VAL A 29 -8.49 26.97 10.28
CA VAL A 29 -8.66 27.77 11.50
C VAL A 29 -9.95 28.59 11.39
N VAL A 30 -10.91 28.36 12.29
CA VAL A 30 -12.24 28.99 12.22
C VAL A 30 -12.28 30.34 12.94
N HIS A 31 -12.01 31.42 12.20
CA HIS A 31 -12.35 32.80 12.58
C HIS A 31 -13.31 33.43 11.55
N SER A 32 -14.03 34.48 11.94
CA SER A 32 -15.16 35.09 11.21
C SER A 32 -14.84 36.48 10.62
N GLY A 33 -15.25 36.71 9.36
CA GLY A 33 -15.03 37.97 8.62
C GLY A 33 -15.69 37.93 7.24
N ASN A 34 -15.99 39.09 6.63
CA ASN A 34 -17.05 39.18 5.60
C ASN A 34 -16.59 39.54 4.16
N THR A 35 -17.35 39.00 3.21
CA THR A 35 -17.32 39.08 1.72
C THR A 35 -16.68 40.28 0.99
N ARG A 36 -16.07 40.03 -0.20
CA ARG A 36 -16.67 40.31 -1.54
C ARG A 36 -15.91 39.65 -2.72
N ARG A 37 -16.36 39.91 -3.96
CA ARG A 37 -16.12 39.21 -5.27
C ARG A 37 -16.01 40.29 -6.41
N PRO A 38 -15.60 40.04 -7.70
CA PRO A 38 -16.05 38.90 -8.57
C PRO A 38 -15.21 38.42 -9.81
N LEU A 39 -15.55 37.21 -10.35
CA LEU A 39 -15.50 36.75 -11.79
C LEU A 39 -14.11 36.82 -12.55
N LEU A 40 -13.86 36.55 -13.86
CA LEU A 40 -14.29 35.58 -14.93
C LEU A 40 -13.04 35.32 -15.88
N ARG A 41 -13.02 34.72 -17.11
CA ARG A 41 -13.96 34.11 -18.10
C ARG A 41 -13.25 32.97 -18.93
N HIS A 42 -14.00 32.38 -19.88
CA HIS A 42 -13.74 31.58 -21.13
C HIS A 42 -12.32 31.46 -21.77
N ARG A 43 -12.01 30.52 -22.72
CA ARG A 43 -12.71 29.41 -23.45
C ARG A 43 -11.65 28.35 -23.94
N ALA A 44 -11.96 27.05 -24.10
CA ALA A 44 -12.18 26.28 -25.38
C ALA A 44 -11.10 26.43 -26.49
N THR A 45 -10.65 25.45 -27.31
CA THR A 45 -10.93 24.00 -27.63
C THR A 45 -9.91 23.55 -28.72
N ALA A 46 -9.60 22.28 -29.11
CA ALA A 46 -9.74 20.89 -28.62
C ALA A 46 -9.06 19.91 -29.64
N PHE A 47 -9.37 18.59 -29.61
CA PHE A 47 -9.00 17.48 -30.55
C PHE A 47 -7.60 16.82 -30.35
N LEU A 48 -7.48 15.50 -30.06
CA LEU A 48 -7.40 14.26 -30.90
C LEU A 48 -6.03 14.07 -31.64
N PHE A 49 -5.38 12.90 -31.77
CA PHE A 49 -5.70 11.49 -31.38
C PHE A 49 -4.43 10.56 -31.37
N THR A 50 -4.58 9.32 -30.86
CA THR A 50 -3.88 8.03 -31.21
C THR A 50 -2.43 7.64 -30.78
N LYS A 51 -2.34 6.33 -30.42
CA LYS A 51 -1.22 5.37 -30.15
C LYS A 51 -0.54 4.86 -31.47
N PRO A 52 0.53 4.00 -31.58
CA PRO A 52 0.89 2.74 -30.83
C PRO A 52 2.41 2.53 -30.44
N ILE A 53 2.83 1.67 -29.48
CA ILE A 53 2.93 0.17 -29.27
C ILE A 53 4.08 -0.55 -30.02
N CYS A 54 4.99 -1.22 -29.28
CA CYS A 54 5.67 -2.56 -29.49
C CYS A 54 6.87 -2.73 -28.49
N THR A 55 7.08 -3.82 -27.70
CA THR A 55 7.57 -5.23 -27.94
C THR A 55 9.06 -5.31 -28.37
N ASP A 56 9.92 -6.26 -27.95
CA ASP A 56 9.80 -7.45 -27.07
C ASP A 56 11.21 -7.97 -26.57
N ASP A 57 11.28 -9.21 -26.08
CA ASP A 57 12.42 -10.18 -26.16
C ASP A 57 13.37 -10.48 -24.97
N SER A 58 14.14 -11.59 -25.08
CA SER A 58 14.21 -12.62 -24.00
C SER A 58 15.43 -13.61 -23.99
N PHE A 59 15.61 -14.34 -22.86
CA PHE A 59 16.51 -15.53 -22.61
C PHE A 59 18.04 -15.30 -22.53
N PRO A 60 18.90 -16.27 -22.05
CA PRO A 60 18.67 -17.63 -21.51
C PRO A 60 19.26 -17.88 -20.08
N CYS A 61 19.50 -19.15 -19.68
CA CYS A 61 19.72 -19.63 -18.29
C CYS A 61 20.93 -20.59 -18.14
N PHE A 62 21.42 -20.81 -16.91
CA PHE A 62 22.40 -21.87 -16.52
C PHE A 62 21.92 -22.71 -15.31
N SER A 63 22.55 -23.87 -15.07
CA SER A 63 21.93 -25.02 -14.37
C SER A 63 22.70 -25.55 -13.14
N MET A 64 22.01 -26.32 -12.28
CA MET A 64 22.52 -26.89 -11.02
C MET A 64 22.31 -28.42 -10.87
N ASN A 65 22.67 -28.99 -9.72
CA ASN A 65 22.93 -30.43 -9.54
C ASN A 65 21.72 -31.38 -9.71
N LYS A 66 21.95 -32.49 -10.42
CA LYS A 66 20.90 -33.41 -10.94
C LYS A 66 20.08 -34.18 -9.90
N VAL A 67 20.60 -34.47 -8.71
CA VAL A 67 19.93 -35.37 -7.74
C VAL A 67 18.70 -34.71 -7.10
N ASN A 68 18.85 -33.46 -6.65
CA ASN A 68 17.78 -32.73 -5.93
C ASN A 68 16.61 -32.36 -6.85
N HIS A 69 16.90 -32.03 -8.12
CA HIS A 69 15.87 -31.72 -9.11
C HIS A 69 14.94 -32.92 -9.39
N CYS A 70 15.43 -34.16 -9.23
CA CYS A 70 14.66 -35.36 -9.55
C CYS A 70 13.40 -35.47 -8.67
N TYR A 71 13.57 -35.54 -7.34
CA TYR A 71 12.45 -35.67 -6.39
C TYR A 71 11.48 -34.47 -6.41
N LEU A 72 11.98 -33.25 -6.58
CA LEU A 72 11.14 -32.05 -6.64
C LEU A 72 10.29 -31.99 -7.92
N SER A 73 10.83 -32.45 -9.06
CA SER A 73 10.09 -32.47 -10.33
C SER A 73 8.88 -33.41 -10.29
N THR A 74 9.02 -34.58 -9.66
CA THR A 74 7.95 -35.59 -9.56
C THR A 74 6.71 -35.06 -8.83
N LEU A 75 6.91 -34.27 -7.77
CA LEU A 75 5.82 -33.68 -7.00
C LEU A 75 5.04 -32.64 -7.84
N SER A 76 5.75 -31.78 -8.57
CA SER A 76 5.13 -30.79 -9.46
C SER A 76 4.26 -31.45 -10.54
N THR A 77 4.75 -32.54 -11.15
CA THR A 77 3.97 -33.30 -12.17
C THR A 77 2.73 -34.01 -11.62
N THR A 78 2.57 -34.16 -10.31
CA THR A 78 1.37 -34.76 -9.69
C THR A 78 0.27 -33.75 -9.32
N ALA A 79 0.46 -32.46 -9.59
CA ALA A 79 -0.45 -31.38 -9.20
C ALA A 79 -1.68 -31.20 -10.13
N THR A 80 -2.36 -32.29 -10.52
CA THR A 80 -3.68 -32.23 -11.16
C THR A 80 -4.80 -32.21 -10.11
N SER A 81 -5.80 -31.35 -10.32
CA SER A 81 -6.87 -31.08 -9.35
C SER A 81 -7.72 -32.32 -9.04
N PRO A 82 -7.96 -32.68 -7.76
CA PRO A 82 -8.88 -33.76 -7.41
C PRO A 82 -10.34 -33.32 -7.62
N THR A 83 -10.97 -33.79 -8.69
CA THR A 83 -12.40 -33.65 -8.91
C THR A 83 -13.19 -34.66 -8.08
N HIS A 84 -13.99 -34.18 -7.13
CA HIS A 84 -15.16 -34.85 -6.54
C HIS A 84 -14.99 -36.34 -6.14
N ASP A 85 -14.60 -36.60 -4.89
CA ASP A 85 -14.66 -37.95 -4.30
C ASP A 85 -16.11 -38.48 -4.28
N SER A 86 -16.42 -39.43 -5.15
CA SER A 86 -17.67 -40.19 -5.17
C SER A 86 -17.55 -41.47 -4.33
N TYR A 87 -17.62 -41.32 -3.00
CA TYR A 87 -17.57 -42.48 -2.10
C TYR A 87 -18.75 -43.43 -2.31
N VAL A 88 -18.44 -44.70 -2.63
CA VAL A 88 -19.40 -45.80 -2.65
C VAL A 88 -19.80 -46.14 -1.21
N SER A 89 -21.08 -46.03 -0.90
CA SER A 89 -21.62 -46.27 0.45
C SER A 89 -21.85 -47.77 0.71
N LEU A 90 -21.10 -48.35 1.66
CA LEU A 90 -21.56 -49.51 2.43
C LEU A 90 -22.01 -49.07 3.83
N PRO A 91 -23.08 -49.67 4.40
CA PRO A 91 -23.60 -49.25 5.69
C PRO A 91 -22.85 -49.89 6.86
N THR A 92 -22.20 -49.07 7.70
CA THR A 92 -21.79 -49.45 9.05
C THR A 92 -22.44 -48.52 10.08
N SER A 93 -23.07 -49.11 11.09
CA SER A 93 -23.76 -48.41 12.16
C SER A 93 -22.77 -47.74 13.12
N GLY A 94 -22.75 -46.40 13.15
CA GLY A 94 -21.88 -45.62 14.04
C GLY A 94 -22.56 -44.37 14.60
N THR A 95 -22.52 -44.19 15.91
CA THR A 95 -23.20 -43.09 16.62
C THR A 95 -22.58 -41.72 16.29
N THR A 96 -23.42 -40.75 15.91
CA THR A 96 -22.97 -39.42 15.46
C THR A 96 -22.47 -38.54 16.61
N LEU A 97 -21.19 -38.68 16.96
CA LEU A 97 -20.52 -37.87 17.98
C LEU A 97 -20.72 -36.36 17.78
N SER A 98 -21.09 -35.68 18.87
CA SER A 98 -21.24 -34.22 18.94
C SER A 98 -19.96 -33.48 18.53
N ASN A 99 -20.13 -32.32 17.90
CA ASN A 99 -19.02 -31.44 17.50
C ASN A 99 -18.15 -30.99 18.69
N LYS A 100 -18.69 -30.93 19.92
CA LYS A 100 -17.91 -30.65 21.13
C LYS A 100 -16.96 -31.81 21.46
N SER A 101 -17.45 -33.05 21.41
CA SER A 101 -16.67 -34.27 21.65
C SER A 101 -15.59 -34.47 20.59
N LYS A 102 -15.93 -34.26 19.30
CA LYS A 102 -14.98 -34.32 18.18
C LYS A 102 -13.82 -33.31 18.31
N ARG A 103 -14.10 -32.09 18.81
CA ARG A 103 -13.06 -31.07 19.07
C ARG A 103 -12.21 -31.42 20.29
N LYS A 104 -12.77 -32.08 21.31
CA LYS A 104 -12.02 -32.56 22.48
C LYS A 104 -11.04 -33.68 22.09
N ALA A 105 -11.51 -34.73 21.40
CA ALA A 105 -10.68 -35.84 20.95
C ALA A 105 -9.53 -35.41 20.00
N ARG A 106 -9.73 -34.36 19.20
CA ARG A 106 -8.67 -33.76 18.33
C ARG A 106 -7.63 -32.91 19.07
N ARG A 107 -7.81 -32.60 20.37
CA ARG A 107 -6.77 -32.02 21.23
C ARG A 107 -6.03 -33.10 22.01
N GLU A 108 -6.75 -34.14 22.44
CA GLU A 108 -6.22 -35.26 23.21
C GLU A 108 -5.50 -36.31 22.34
N SER A 109 -5.55 -36.20 21.00
CA SER A 109 -4.71 -37.00 20.11
C SER A 109 -3.22 -36.61 20.22
N PRO A 110 -2.26 -37.51 19.91
CA PRO A 110 -0.83 -37.18 19.94
C PRO A 110 -0.47 -35.97 19.06
N GLU A 111 -1.13 -35.82 17.91
CA GLU A 111 -1.04 -34.66 17.02
C GLU A 111 -1.51 -33.35 17.70
N GLY A 112 -2.64 -33.41 18.42
CA GLY A 112 -3.20 -32.27 19.14
C GLY A 112 -2.31 -31.83 20.30
N VAL A 113 -1.79 -32.78 21.07
CA VAL A 113 -0.83 -32.54 22.15
C VAL A 113 0.48 -31.96 21.59
N LEU A 114 1.03 -32.54 20.52
CA LEU A 114 2.23 -32.01 19.85
C LEU A 114 2.00 -30.58 19.36
N ARG A 115 0.85 -30.28 18.78
CA ARG A 115 0.47 -28.92 18.35
C ARG A 115 0.42 -27.93 19.51
N GLU A 116 -0.18 -28.31 20.64
CA GLU A 116 -0.24 -27.44 21.81
C GLU A 116 1.14 -27.25 22.45
N LYS A 117 1.99 -28.29 22.53
CA LYS A 117 3.40 -28.17 22.94
C LYS A 117 4.21 -27.24 22.02
N LEU A 118 4.21 -27.47 20.70
CA LEU A 118 4.96 -26.66 19.72
C LEU A 118 4.51 -25.19 19.71
N ASN A 119 3.21 -24.92 19.88
CA ASN A 119 2.72 -23.55 20.03
C ASN A 119 3.28 -22.87 21.30
N MET A 120 3.45 -23.61 22.42
CA MET A 120 4.09 -23.06 23.62
C MET A 120 5.58 -22.77 23.41
N CYS A 121 6.31 -23.62 22.68
CA CYS A 121 7.69 -23.35 22.26
C CYS A 121 7.76 -22.08 21.37
N SER A 122 6.85 -21.97 20.40
CA SER A 122 6.75 -20.80 19.52
C SER A 122 6.48 -19.49 20.26
N ASN A 123 5.72 -19.53 21.35
CA ASN A 123 5.44 -18.37 22.20
C ASN A 123 6.63 -18.00 23.13
N ARG A 124 7.62 -18.88 23.27
CA ARG A 124 8.82 -18.70 24.10
C ARG A 124 10.11 -18.47 23.31
N GLY A 125 10.09 -18.67 22.00
CA GLY A 125 11.30 -18.74 21.17
C GLY A 125 12.14 -20.00 21.38
N ASP A 126 11.58 -21.03 22.03
CA ASP A 126 12.33 -22.22 22.47
C ASP A 126 12.51 -23.22 21.31
N VAL A 127 13.53 -22.97 20.49
CA VAL A 127 13.90 -23.85 19.38
C VAL A 127 14.44 -25.22 19.87
N VAL A 128 15.07 -25.28 21.05
CA VAL A 128 15.71 -26.51 21.55
C VAL A 128 14.67 -27.52 22.00
N GLU A 129 13.67 -27.11 22.80
CA GLU A 129 12.55 -27.99 23.16
C GLU A 129 11.69 -28.32 21.92
N ALA A 130 11.51 -27.39 20.98
CA ALA A 130 10.78 -27.69 19.74
C ALA A 130 11.47 -28.78 18.89
N LEU A 131 12.80 -28.76 18.79
CA LEU A 131 13.59 -29.81 18.14
C LEU A 131 13.56 -31.12 18.93
N ARG A 132 13.62 -31.07 20.26
CA ARG A 132 13.47 -32.26 21.11
C ARG A 132 12.09 -32.93 20.92
N LEU A 133 11.04 -32.12 20.76
CA LEU A 133 9.68 -32.57 20.49
C LEU A 133 9.49 -33.09 19.05
N TYR A 134 10.25 -32.58 18.08
CA TYR A 134 10.31 -33.13 16.73
C TYR A 134 10.84 -34.57 16.74
N ASP A 135 11.97 -34.80 17.40
CA ASP A 135 12.58 -36.12 17.47
C ASP A 135 11.75 -37.09 18.37
N GLU A 136 11.14 -36.61 19.46
CA GLU A 136 10.13 -37.35 20.26
C GLU A 136 8.95 -37.81 19.40
N ALA A 137 8.40 -36.93 18.55
CA ALA A 137 7.28 -37.23 17.68
C ALA A 137 7.63 -38.25 16.58
N ARG A 138 8.81 -38.14 15.97
CA ARG A 138 9.31 -39.10 14.96
C ARG A 138 9.52 -40.49 15.56
N GLN A 139 10.19 -40.57 16.71
CA GLN A 139 10.40 -41.84 17.43
C GLN A 139 9.07 -42.48 17.86
N SER A 140 8.06 -41.67 18.18
CA SER A 140 6.71 -42.13 18.55
C SER A 140 5.80 -42.44 17.35
N GLY A 141 6.25 -42.27 16.10
CA GLY A 141 5.45 -42.51 14.90
C GLY A 141 4.28 -41.54 14.70
N VAL A 142 4.32 -40.36 15.32
CA VAL A 142 3.26 -39.35 15.21
C VAL A 142 3.32 -38.68 13.85
N GLN A 143 2.20 -38.59 13.13
CA GLN A 143 2.18 -37.90 11.83
C GLN A 143 2.25 -36.39 12.01
N LEU A 144 3.19 -35.73 11.34
CA LEU A 144 3.36 -34.28 11.40
C LEU A 144 2.48 -33.59 10.34
N SER A 145 1.59 -32.71 10.81
CA SER A 145 0.77 -31.88 9.93
C SER A 145 1.56 -30.68 9.38
N GLN A 146 1.04 -30.04 8.34
CA GLN A 146 1.58 -28.77 7.80
C GLN A 146 1.73 -27.69 8.89
N HIS A 147 0.88 -27.68 9.94
CA HIS A 147 1.05 -26.76 11.07
C HIS A 147 2.30 -27.08 11.89
N HIS A 148 2.62 -28.36 12.11
CA HIS A 148 3.76 -28.76 12.95
C HIS A 148 5.07 -28.37 12.25
N TYR A 149 5.21 -28.72 10.97
CA TYR A 149 6.35 -28.30 10.14
C TYR A 149 6.49 -26.77 10.06
N ASN A 150 5.40 -26.03 9.85
CA ASN A 150 5.49 -24.56 9.77
C ASN A 150 5.93 -23.90 11.08
N VAL A 151 5.52 -24.41 12.25
CA VAL A 151 5.98 -23.88 13.55
C VAL A 151 7.46 -24.21 13.78
N LEU A 152 7.89 -25.43 13.45
CA LEU A 152 9.29 -25.85 13.56
C LEU A 152 10.19 -25.02 12.65
N LEU A 153 9.85 -24.90 11.35
CA LEU A 153 10.59 -24.09 10.39
C LEU A 153 10.59 -22.60 10.76
N TYR A 154 9.49 -22.08 11.30
CA TYR A 154 9.43 -20.71 11.81
C TYR A 154 10.43 -20.48 12.95
N LEU A 155 10.45 -21.36 13.96
CA LEU A 155 11.40 -21.31 15.07
C LEU A 155 12.86 -21.42 14.59
N CYS A 156 13.15 -22.40 13.71
CA CYS A 156 14.47 -22.54 13.09
C CYS A 156 14.89 -21.31 12.26
N SER A 157 13.93 -20.61 11.63
CA SER A 157 14.17 -19.37 10.88
C SER A 157 14.28 -18.11 11.74
N SER A 158 14.10 -18.24 13.07
CA SER A 158 14.07 -17.13 14.03
C SER A 158 15.04 -17.34 15.19
N SER A 159 15.99 -18.28 15.08
CA SER A 159 16.93 -18.64 16.13
C SER A 159 18.37 -18.30 15.76
N ASP A 160 19.04 -17.49 16.58
CA ASP A 160 20.49 -17.20 16.47
C ASP A 160 21.37 -18.44 16.76
N VAL A 161 20.76 -19.54 17.24
CA VAL A 161 21.43 -20.81 17.52
C VAL A 161 21.57 -21.62 16.23
N GLY A 162 22.80 -21.82 15.76
CA GLY A 162 23.10 -22.52 14.50
C GLY A 162 22.47 -23.92 14.35
N LEU A 163 22.22 -24.62 15.46
CA LEU A 163 21.47 -25.90 15.50
C LEU A 163 20.09 -25.79 14.83
N GLY A 164 19.39 -24.66 15.00
CA GLY A 164 18.11 -24.41 14.33
C GLY A 164 18.26 -24.31 12.82
N LEU A 165 19.32 -23.66 12.34
CA LEU A 165 19.60 -23.51 10.91
C LEU A 165 20.01 -24.84 10.25
N GLU A 166 20.73 -25.70 10.97
CA GLU A 166 21.10 -27.04 10.51
C GLU A 166 19.89 -27.97 10.43
N ARG A 167 19.15 -28.15 11.54
CA ARG A 167 17.95 -29.01 11.59
C ARG A 167 16.83 -28.48 10.69
N GLY A 168 16.73 -27.17 10.50
CA GLY A 168 15.68 -26.53 9.68
C GLY A 168 15.62 -27.06 8.24
N PHE A 169 16.78 -27.34 7.62
CA PHE A 169 16.80 -27.95 6.27
C PHE A 169 16.41 -29.44 6.27
N GLU A 170 16.79 -30.23 7.29
CA GLU A 170 16.30 -31.61 7.47
C GLU A 170 14.76 -31.62 7.57
N ILE A 171 14.21 -30.76 8.42
CA ILE A 171 12.77 -30.62 8.68
C ILE A 171 12.01 -30.26 7.39
N PHE A 172 12.57 -29.39 6.55
CA PHE A 172 11.98 -29.04 5.25
C PHE A 172 12.02 -30.22 4.26
N GLN A 173 13.13 -30.94 4.16
CA GLN A 173 13.22 -32.11 3.27
C GLN A 173 12.30 -33.25 3.73
N GLU A 174 12.22 -33.51 5.03
CA GLU A 174 11.33 -34.54 5.58
C GLU A 174 9.84 -34.21 5.37
N MET A 175 9.46 -32.93 5.44
CA MET A 175 8.11 -32.49 5.08
C MET A 175 7.74 -32.92 3.64
N LEU A 176 8.67 -32.76 2.71
CA LEU A 176 8.51 -33.15 1.31
C LEU A 176 8.53 -34.68 1.11
N MET A 177 9.42 -35.39 1.81
CA MET A 177 9.47 -36.87 1.81
C MET A 177 8.17 -37.50 2.35
N ASN A 178 7.61 -36.91 3.40
CA ASN A 178 6.31 -37.29 3.98
C ASN A 178 5.11 -36.77 3.16
N LYS A 179 5.36 -36.17 1.98
CA LYS A 179 4.36 -35.64 1.02
C LYS A 179 3.40 -34.61 1.62
N VAL A 180 3.81 -33.93 2.69
CA VAL A 180 3.04 -32.85 3.29
C VAL A 180 3.24 -31.60 2.44
N LEU A 181 2.19 -31.16 1.74
CA LEU A 181 2.28 -30.04 0.81
C LEU A 181 2.83 -28.78 1.51
N PRO A 182 3.91 -28.15 1.00
CA PRO A 182 4.39 -26.87 1.51
C PRO A 182 3.40 -25.75 1.20
N ASN A 183 3.50 -24.64 1.92
CA ASN A 183 2.79 -23.40 1.62
C ASN A 183 3.75 -22.20 1.60
N GLU A 184 3.24 -21.01 1.32
CA GLU A 184 4.06 -19.79 1.22
C GLU A 184 4.83 -19.43 2.52
N ALA A 185 4.28 -19.76 3.69
CA ALA A 185 5.02 -19.62 4.95
C ALA A 185 6.13 -20.68 5.09
N THR A 186 5.90 -21.91 4.62
CA THR A 186 6.92 -22.98 4.59
C THR A 186 8.14 -22.55 3.78
N PHE A 187 7.94 -22.12 2.53
CA PHE A 187 9.02 -21.66 1.66
C PHE A 187 9.69 -20.38 2.20
N THR A 188 8.92 -19.43 2.74
CA THR A 188 9.48 -18.21 3.35
C THR A 188 10.40 -18.54 4.55
N SER A 189 10.01 -19.49 5.41
CA SER A 189 10.87 -19.93 6.53
C SER A 189 12.13 -20.65 6.03
N ALA A 190 12.01 -21.52 5.01
CA ALA A 190 13.17 -22.18 4.40
C ALA A 190 14.14 -21.17 3.73
N ALA A 191 13.63 -20.16 3.03
CA ALA A 191 14.44 -19.09 2.42
C ALA A 191 15.14 -18.21 3.47
N ARG A 192 14.51 -17.97 4.62
CA ARG A 192 15.16 -17.32 5.77
C ARG A 192 16.29 -18.17 6.35
N ILE A 193 16.08 -19.48 6.51
CA ILE A 193 17.13 -20.40 6.99
C ILE A 193 18.29 -20.46 5.97
N ALA A 194 18.01 -20.41 4.67
CA ALA A 194 19.05 -20.32 3.63
C ALA A 194 19.89 -19.03 3.76
N ALA A 195 19.24 -17.87 3.82
CA ALA A 195 19.92 -16.58 3.96
C ALA A 195 20.71 -16.45 5.28
N ALA A 196 20.16 -16.96 6.40
CA ALA A 196 20.85 -16.99 7.69
C ALA A 196 22.02 -17.99 7.76
N ARG A 197 22.10 -18.95 6.82
CA ARG A 197 23.30 -19.76 6.55
C ARG A 197 24.19 -19.14 5.47
N GLU A 198 24.05 -17.84 5.24
CA GLU A 198 24.81 -17.06 4.28
C GLU A 198 24.62 -17.45 2.79
N ASP A 199 23.55 -18.18 2.45
CA ASP A 199 23.22 -18.63 1.09
C ASP A 199 21.94 -17.97 0.52
N PRO A 200 22.04 -16.73 0.01
CA PRO A 200 20.94 -16.08 -0.73
C PRO A 200 20.65 -16.75 -2.09
N GLY A 201 21.55 -17.59 -2.61
CA GLY A 201 21.34 -18.38 -3.83
C GLY A 201 20.24 -19.42 -3.63
N MET A 202 20.44 -20.30 -2.64
CA MET A 202 19.43 -21.27 -2.22
C MET A 202 18.14 -20.58 -1.74
N ALA A 203 18.24 -19.40 -1.09
CA ALA A 203 17.06 -18.62 -0.73
C ALA A 203 16.23 -18.22 -1.97
N PHE A 204 16.86 -17.73 -3.04
CA PHE A 204 16.18 -17.35 -4.28
C PHE A 204 15.61 -18.58 -5.01
N GLU A 205 16.35 -19.67 -5.07
CA GLU A 205 15.90 -20.93 -5.70
C GLU A 205 14.65 -21.50 -5.01
N LEU A 206 14.58 -21.46 -3.68
CA LEU A 206 13.39 -21.84 -2.92
C LEU A 206 12.17 -20.98 -3.28
N VAL A 207 12.35 -19.68 -3.53
CA VAL A 207 11.24 -18.80 -3.97
C VAL A 207 10.81 -19.13 -5.40
N ARG A 208 11.75 -19.34 -6.33
CA ARG A 208 11.43 -19.71 -7.72
C ARG A 208 10.74 -21.07 -7.81
N GLN A 209 11.05 -22.01 -6.91
CA GLN A 209 10.35 -23.30 -6.79
C GLN A 209 8.87 -23.15 -6.42
N MET A 210 8.46 -22.10 -5.69
CA MET A 210 7.05 -21.90 -5.28
C MET A 210 6.09 -21.92 -6.48
N LYS A 211 6.50 -21.33 -7.60
CA LYS A 211 5.76 -21.31 -8.87
C LYS A 211 5.50 -22.71 -9.42
N GLY A 212 6.44 -23.64 -9.25
CA GLY A 212 6.30 -25.06 -9.62
C GLY A 212 5.34 -25.86 -8.73
N PHE A 213 5.02 -25.35 -7.54
CA PHE A 213 3.96 -25.87 -6.66
C PHE A 213 2.63 -25.11 -6.80
N GLY A 214 2.52 -24.16 -7.75
CA GLY A 214 1.33 -23.31 -7.92
C GLY A 214 1.15 -22.27 -6.80
N ILE A 215 2.18 -22.01 -5.99
CA ILE A 215 2.14 -21.09 -4.86
C ILE A 215 2.66 -19.72 -5.30
N ALA A 216 1.85 -18.68 -5.16
CA ALA A 216 2.31 -17.31 -5.40
C ALA A 216 3.28 -16.85 -4.30
N PRO A 217 4.50 -16.38 -4.64
CA PRO A 217 5.41 -15.78 -3.67
C PRO A 217 4.91 -14.41 -3.20
N LYS A 218 5.45 -13.92 -2.08
CA LYS A 218 5.15 -12.60 -1.51
C LYS A 218 6.44 -11.83 -1.27
N LEU A 219 6.34 -10.53 -1.01
CA LEU A 219 7.49 -9.67 -0.69
C LEU A 219 8.39 -10.28 0.40
N ARG A 220 7.78 -10.74 1.50
CA ARG A 220 8.47 -11.43 2.60
C ARG A 220 9.17 -12.74 2.23
N SER A 221 8.80 -13.36 1.10
CA SER A 221 9.44 -14.59 0.58
C SER A 221 10.73 -14.25 -0.16
N TYR A 222 10.75 -13.15 -0.93
CA TYR A 222 11.92 -12.66 -1.65
C TYR A 222 12.93 -11.95 -0.76
N GLY A 223 12.47 -11.23 0.27
CA GLY A 223 13.31 -10.43 1.18
C GLY A 223 14.62 -11.10 1.64
N PRO A 224 14.62 -12.36 2.12
CA PRO A 224 15.85 -13.06 2.54
C PRO A 224 16.90 -13.19 1.43
N ALA A 225 16.48 -13.45 0.19
CA ALA A 225 17.38 -13.54 -0.94
C ALA A 225 17.89 -12.15 -1.37
N LEU A 226 16.97 -11.18 -1.47
CA LEU A 226 17.31 -9.83 -1.90
C LEU A 226 18.28 -9.14 -0.94
N MET A 227 17.96 -9.13 0.36
CA MET A 227 18.82 -8.53 1.38
C MET A 227 20.18 -9.22 1.42
N GLY A 228 20.23 -10.56 1.42
CA GLY A 228 21.49 -11.30 1.45
C GLY A 228 22.39 -11.07 0.22
N PHE A 229 21.82 -10.80 -0.97
CA PHE A 229 22.63 -10.38 -2.13
C PHE A 229 23.10 -8.93 -2.01
N CYS A 230 22.25 -8.01 -1.53
CA CYS A 230 22.62 -6.60 -1.31
C CYS A 230 23.73 -6.46 -0.25
N GLU A 231 23.61 -7.16 0.87
CA GLU A 231 24.59 -7.21 1.96
C GLU A 231 25.94 -7.79 1.51
N LYS A 232 25.93 -8.77 0.60
CA LYS A 232 27.13 -9.35 -0.01
C LYS A 232 27.66 -8.56 -1.23
N GLY A 233 27.09 -7.40 -1.55
CA GLY A 233 27.52 -6.57 -2.67
C GLY A 233 27.22 -7.16 -4.06
N MET A 234 26.41 -8.23 -4.15
CA MET A 234 26.17 -8.99 -5.38
C MET A 234 25.07 -8.33 -6.23
N ALA A 235 25.34 -7.12 -6.72
CA ALA A 235 24.38 -6.25 -7.40
C ALA A 235 23.56 -6.95 -8.50
N ASP A 236 24.21 -7.67 -9.43
CA ASP A 236 23.51 -8.34 -10.53
C ASP A 236 22.53 -9.43 -10.05
N ARG A 237 22.86 -10.13 -8.96
CA ARG A 237 21.97 -11.12 -8.32
C ARG A 237 20.79 -10.45 -7.61
N ALA A 238 21.01 -9.28 -7.00
CA ALA A 238 19.91 -8.48 -6.46
C ALA A 238 18.95 -7.99 -7.57
N TYR A 239 19.48 -7.61 -8.74
CA TYR A 239 18.66 -7.25 -9.90
C TYR A 239 17.90 -8.45 -10.50
N GLU A 240 18.47 -9.67 -10.50
CA GLU A 240 17.73 -10.89 -10.86
C GLU A 240 16.53 -11.15 -9.94
N VAL A 241 16.71 -11.00 -8.63
CA VAL A 241 15.65 -11.17 -7.62
C VAL A 241 14.53 -10.14 -7.82
N ASP A 242 14.91 -8.88 -8.02
CA ASP A 242 13.99 -7.78 -8.28
C ASP A 242 13.20 -7.95 -9.60
N ALA A 243 13.85 -8.47 -10.65
CA ALA A 243 13.17 -8.80 -11.90
C ALA A 243 12.16 -9.94 -11.74
N ASP A 244 12.47 -10.99 -10.96
CA ASP A 244 11.56 -12.11 -10.68
C ASP A 244 10.39 -11.68 -9.76
N MET A 245 10.62 -10.74 -8.83
CA MET A 245 9.58 -10.04 -8.07
C MET A 245 8.59 -9.31 -8.99
N ILE A 246 9.10 -8.48 -9.90
CA ILE A 246 8.27 -7.73 -10.86
C ILE A 246 7.50 -8.70 -11.78
N ALA A 247 8.16 -9.73 -12.31
CA ALA A 247 7.53 -10.76 -13.15
C ALA A 247 6.47 -11.61 -12.41
N SER A 248 6.55 -11.68 -11.07
CA SER A 248 5.57 -12.33 -10.20
C SER A 248 4.50 -11.38 -9.65
N GLY A 249 4.52 -10.10 -10.06
CA GLY A 249 3.56 -9.09 -9.61
C GLY A 249 3.77 -8.62 -8.16
N VAL A 250 4.94 -8.88 -7.57
CA VAL A 250 5.30 -8.48 -6.22
C VAL A 250 5.94 -7.09 -6.25
N VAL A 251 5.27 -6.11 -5.67
CA VAL A 251 5.77 -4.73 -5.56
C VAL A 251 6.70 -4.61 -4.36
N ALA A 252 7.90 -4.08 -4.58
CA ALA A 252 8.86 -3.75 -3.53
C ALA A 252 8.39 -2.57 -2.65
N GLU A 253 8.63 -2.65 -1.34
CA GLU A 253 8.41 -1.53 -0.41
C GLU A 253 9.73 -0.74 -0.21
N GLU A 254 9.76 0.22 0.71
CA GLU A 254 10.95 1.08 0.88
C GLU A 254 12.18 0.26 1.28
N ALA A 255 12.05 -0.76 2.13
CA ALA A 255 13.18 -1.55 2.62
C ALA A 255 13.94 -2.21 1.47
N GLU A 256 13.23 -2.90 0.57
CA GLU A 256 13.81 -3.57 -0.59
C GLU A 256 14.38 -2.54 -1.59
N LEU A 257 13.67 -1.45 -1.88
CA LEU A 257 14.16 -0.41 -2.78
C LEU A 257 15.40 0.31 -2.22
N SER A 258 15.49 0.52 -0.90
CA SER A 258 16.64 1.15 -0.25
C SER A 258 17.86 0.23 -0.24
N ALA A 259 17.68 -1.07 -0.07
CA ALA A 259 18.73 -2.07 -0.22
C ALA A 259 19.27 -2.14 -1.67
N ILE A 260 18.36 -2.19 -2.67
CA ILE A 260 18.77 -2.18 -4.09
C ILE A 260 19.46 -0.85 -4.44
N LEU A 261 18.97 0.29 -3.92
CA LEU A 261 19.64 1.59 -4.08
C LEU A 261 21.06 1.56 -3.52
N LYS A 262 21.26 1.03 -2.30
CA LYS A 262 22.58 0.95 -1.66
C LYS A 262 23.56 0.10 -2.47
N VAL A 263 23.17 -1.10 -2.89
CA VAL A 263 24.06 -1.96 -3.69
C VAL A 263 24.31 -1.37 -5.08
N SER A 264 23.36 -0.62 -5.65
CA SER A 264 23.56 0.12 -6.92
C SER A 264 24.58 1.25 -6.78
N VAL A 265 24.58 1.98 -5.66
CA VAL A 265 25.57 3.02 -5.33
C VAL A 265 26.96 2.39 -5.15
N ASP A 266 27.06 1.31 -4.37
CA ASP A 266 28.32 0.64 -4.08
C ASP A 266 28.94 -0.01 -5.34
N ALA A 267 28.10 -0.61 -6.19
CA ALA A 267 28.50 -1.15 -7.50
C ALA A 267 28.63 -0.08 -8.61
N LYS A 268 28.52 1.22 -8.27
CA LYS A 268 28.65 2.37 -9.18
C LYS A 268 27.70 2.36 -10.39
N ARG A 269 26.54 1.71 -10.27
CA ARG A 269 25.52 1.55 -11.31
C ARG A 269 24.59 2.76 -11.39
N ALA A 270 25.10 3.85 -11.95
CA ALA A 270 24.39 5.11 -12.17
C ALA A 270 23.01 4.97 -12.85
N ASP A 271 22.89 4.00 -13.75
CA ASP A 271 21.66 3.59 -14.43
C ASP A 271 20.61 3.06 -13.43
N LYS A 272 21.02 2.11 -12.59
CA LYS A 272 20.14 1.50 -11.57
C LYS A 272 19.83 2.46 -10.43
N VAL A 273 20.78 3.31 -10.02
CA VAL A 273 20.51 4.38 -9.05
C VAL A 273 19.38 5.30 -9.53
N TYR A 274 19.36 5.70 -10.80
CA TYR A 274 18.27 6.51 -11.36
C TYR A 274 16.93 5.75 -11.37
N GLU A 275 16.93 4.51 -11.86
CA GLU A 275 15.73 3.66 -11.92
C GLU A 275 15.08 3.49 -10.54
N ILE A 276 15.88 3.18 -9.52
CA ILE A 276 15.40 2.96 -8.16
C ILE A 276 14.93 4.27 -7.52
N MET A 277 15.57 5.42 -7.79
CA MET A 277 15.03 6.72 -7.36
C MET A 277 13.66 7.03 -8.01
N GLN A 278 13.45 6.69 -9.29
CA GLN A 278 12.13 6.84 -9.93
C GLN A 278 11.08 5.90 -9.33
N ARG A 279 11.47 4.69 -8.89
CA ARG A 279 10.58 3.74 -8.21
C ARG A 279 10.23 4.18 -6.79
N LEU A 280 11.20 4.68 -6.01
CA LEU A 280 10.96 5.32 -4.71
C LEU A 280 9.99 6.51 -4.83
N ARG A 281 10.15 7.37 -5.85
CA ARG A 281 9.21 8.46 -6.15
C ARG A 281 7.78 7.96 -6.42
N ALA A 282 7.63 6.83 -7.12
CA ALA A 282 6.34 6.30 -7.56
C ALA A 282 5.58 5.48 -6.48
N THR A 283 6.30 4.80 -5.59
CA THR A 283 5.74 3.87 -4.59
C THR A 283 5.81 4.40 -3.16
N VAL A 284 6.94 4.98 -2.75
CA VAL A 284 7.21 5.41 -1.36
C VAL A 284 6.86 6.88 -1.14
N ARG A 285 7.24 7.75 -2.10
CA ARG A 285 7.02 9.21 -2.13
C ARG A 285 7.77 10.02 -1.05
N HIS A 286 7.64 9.63 0.22
CA HIS A 286 8.36 10.20 1.36
C HIS A 286 9.27 9.12 1.94
N VAL A 287 10.57 9.23 1.67
CA VAL A 287 11.56 8.26 2.15
C VAL A 287 11.90 8.49 3.62
N SER A 288 12.28 7.40 4.30
CA SER A 288 12.89 7.43 5.63
C SER A 288 14.26 8.11 5.64
N GLU A 289 14.72 8.47 6.84
CA GLU A 289 16.01 9.16 7.07
C GLU A 289 17.21 8.35 6.55
N THR A 290 17.23 7.03 6.73
CA THR A 290 18.32 6.17 6.24
C THR A 290 18.39 6.12 4.71
N THR A 291 17.24 5.99 4.04
CA THR A 291 17.16 6.09 2.58
C THR A 291 17.54 7.49 2.09
N ALA A 292 17.17 8.55 2.81
CA ALA A 292 17.57 9.92 2.51
C ALA A 292 19.09 10.13 2.64
N GLU A 293 19.76 9.47 3.60
CA GLU A 293 21.23 9.48 3.72
C GLU A 293 21.90 8.77 2.54
N ILE A 294 21.40 7.62 2.08
CA ILE A 294 21.92 6.92 0.91
C ILE A 294 21.84 7.82 -0.34
N ILE A 295 20.68 8.47 -0.55
CA ILE A 295 20.48 9.44 -1.64
C ILE A 295 21.43 10.65 -1.48
N GLN A 296 21.57 11.19 -0.27
CA GLN A 296 22.46 12.33 0.02
C GLN A 296 23.93 11.98 -0.21
N ASN A 297 24.34 10.74 0.05
CA ASN A 297 25.71 10.26 -0.15
C ASN A 297 26.02 9.96 -1.61
N TRP A 298 25.05 9.44 -2.40
CA TRP A 298 25.19 9.31 -3.86
C TRP A 298 25.52 10.65 -4.51
N PHE A 299 24.69 11.68 -4.29
CA PHE A 299 24.92 12.99 -4.92
C PHE A 299 26.20 13.70 -4.45
N LYS A 300 26.80 13.28 -3.32
CA LYS A 300 28.09 13.78 -2.84
C LYS A 300 29.30 12.97 -3.32
N CYS A 301 29.11 11.76 -3.86
CA CYS A 301 30.24 10.90 -4.24
C CYS A 301 30.79 11.28 -5.62
N GLU A 302 32.04 10.87 -5.88
CA GLU A 302 32.75 11.18 -7.12
C GLU A 302 31.98 10.70 -8.37
N GLU A 303 31.36 9.52 -8.31
CA GLU A 303 30.59 8.98 -9.44
C GLU A 303 29.27 9.75 -9.63
N GLY A 304 28.60 10.13 -8.54
CA GLY A 304 27.43 11.03 -8.59
C GLY A 304 27.78 12.40 -9.18
N GLY A 305 29.01 12.89 -8.99
CA GLY A 305 29.52 14.11 -9.62
C GLY A 305 29.84 13.99 -11.12
N LYS A 306 29.94 12.77 -11.66
CA LYS A 306 30.22 12.48 -13.08
C LYS A 306 28.97 12.18 -13.91
N VAL A 307 27.82 11.86 -13.29
CA VAL A 307 26.62 11.48 -14.05
C VAL A 307 25.88 12.68 -14.61
N GLY A 308 25.50 12.55 -15.89
CA GLY A 308 24.65 13.49 -16.60
C GLY A 308 25.19 13.85 -17.99
N GLU A 309 24.29 14.30 -18.85
CA GLU A 309 24.60 14.73 -20.21
C GLU A 309 24.72 16.26 -20.26
N GLU A 310 25.70 16.80 -21.00
CA GLU A 310 25.89 18.25 -21.14
C GLU A 310 24.88 18.91 -22.08
N THR A 311 24.30 18.12 -22.99
CA THR A 311 23.34 18.56 -24.02
C THR A 311 22.24 17.53 -24.17
N TRP A 312 20.99 17.94 -24.00
CA TRP A 312 19.79 17.10 -24.10
C TRP A 312 18.68 17.82 -24.86
N ASP A 313 17.66 17.10 -25.32
CA ASP A 313 16.49 17.72 -25.93
C ASP A 313 15.55 18.32 -24.85
N GLU A 314 15.57 19.64 -24.71
CA GLU A 314 14.67 20.38 -23.82
C GLU A 314 13.17 20.23 -24.16
N ILE A 315 12.84 19.95 -25.42
CA ILE A 315 11.47 19.68 -25.88
C ILE A 315 11.05 18.31 -25.36
N GLU A 316 11.87 17.27 -25.56
CA GLU A 316 11.57 15.93 -25.07
C GLU A 316 11.46 15.88 -23.54
N VAL A 317 12.41 16.47 -22.81
CA VAL A 317 12.37 16.53 -21.33
C VAL A 317 11.12 17.27 -20.83
N ARG A 318 10.73 18.37 -21.49
CA ARG A 318 9.52 19.14 -21.17
C ARG A 318 8.25 18.34 -21.47
N GLU A 319 8.16 17.69 -22.63
CA GLU A 319 7.03 16.85 -22.98
C GLU A 319 6.92 15.62 -22.08
N ALA A 320 8.03 14.95 -21.77
CA ALA A 320 8.06 13.84 -20.83
C ALA A 320 7.57 14.27 -19.43
N THR A 321 7.92 15.50 -19.00
CA THR A 321 7.40 16.09 -17.76
C THR A 321 5.87 16.25 -17.79
N VAL A 322 5.30 16.66 -18.93
CA VAL A 322 3.83 16.76 -19.10
C VAL A 322 3.19 15.37 -19.18
N ARG A 323 3.77 14.43 -19.95
CA ARG A 323 3.32 13.03 -20.05
C ARG A 323 3.32 12.32 -18.70
N GLY A 324 4.27 12.64 -17.82
CA GLY A 324 4.38 12.09 -16.47
C GLY A 324 3.42 12.68 -15.41
N GLY A 325 2.55 13.64 -15.77
CA GLY A 325 1.65 14.31 -14.83
C GLY A 325 2.30 15.45 -14.02
N GLY A 326 3.50 15.87 -14.40
CA GLY A 326 4.27 16.94 -13.76
C GLY A 326 5.24 16.45 -12.67
N GLY A 327 6.33 17.20 -12.47
CA GLY A 327 7.27 17.02 -11.36
C GLY A 327 8.39 15.99 -11.58
N TRP A 328 8.42 15.26 -12.69
CA TRP A 328 9.48 14.32 -13.08
C TRP A 328 9.45 14.08 -14.59
N HIS A 329 10.60 13.73 -15.21
CA HIS A 329 10.73 13.52 -16.66
C HIS A 329 11.17 12.10 -17.06
N GLY A 330 11.96 11.41 -16.23
CA GLY A 330 12.39 10.03 -16.47
C GLY A 330 13.48 9.83 -17.53
N GLN A 331 13.99 10.89 -18.14
CA GLN A 331 14.98 10.85 -19.24
C GLN A 331 16.44 10.81 -18.73
N GLY A 332 16.74 10.02 -17.70
CA GLY A 332 18.09 9.91 -17.13
C GLY A 332 18.59 11.17 -16.40
N TRP A 333 19.92 11.25 -16.25
CA TRP A 333 20.65 12.33 -15.57
C TRP A 333 20.96 13.49 -16.52
N LEU A 334 20.77 14.73 -16.08
CA LEU A 334 20.96 15.94 -16.91
C LEU A 334 21.93 16.94 -16.27
N GLY A 335 22.78 17.57 -17.08
CA GLY A 335 23.80 18.53 -16.65
C GLY A 335 25.14 17.88 -16.27
N SER A 336 26.14 18.69 -15.94
CA SER A 336 27.47 18.22 -15.54
C SER A 336 28.01 18.90 -14.27
N GLY A 337 29.05 18.28 -13.68
CA GLY A 337 29.81 18.75 -12.52
C GLY A 337 29.15 18.49 -11.16
N GLU A 338 29.95 18.55 -10.10
CA GLU A 338 29.59 18.23 -8.70
C GLU A 338 28.22 18.77 -8.25
N TRP A 339 27.38 17.96 -7.59
CA TRP A 339 26.07 18.40 -7.10
C TRP A 339 26.17 19.27 -5.84
N ARG A 340 25.33 20.31 -5.76
CA ARG A 340 25.18 21.11 -4.52
C ARG A 340 24.10 20.49 -3.63
N VAL A 341 24.52 19.59 -2.74
CA VAL A 341 23.61 18.81 -1.87
C VAL A 341 23.44 19.50 -0.51
N THR A 342 22.20 19.81 -0.11
CA THR A 342 21.91 20.53 1.15
C THR A 342 20.54 20.12 1.68
N ARG A 343 20.44 19.87 3.00
CA ARG A 343 19.16 19.65 3.68
C ARG A 343 18.49 21.00 3.92
N THR A 344 17.20 21.11 3.61
CA THR A 344 16.45 22.36 3.62
C THR A 344 14.96 22.11 3.84
N HIS A 345 14.16 23.17 3.93
CA HIS A 345 12.71 23.10 4.08
C HIS A 345 11.99 23.81 2.92
N MET A 346 10.69 23.54 2.82
CA MET A 346 9.77 24.18 1.87
C MET A 346 8.91 25.20 2.62
N ASP A 347 8.65 26.35 2.01
CA ASP A 347 7.67 27.31 2.54
C ASP A 347 6.21 26.82 2.36
N GLU A 348 5.25 27.56 2.92
CA GLU A 348 3.81 27.25 2.81
C GLU A 348 3.30 27.26 1.36
N THR A 349 3.98 27.98 0.46
CA THR A 349 3.62 28.08 -0.96
C THR A 349 4.25 26.98 -1.82
N GLY A 350 5.19 26.19 -1.28
CA GLY A 350 5.94 25.15 -1.99
C GLY A 350 7.26 25.62 -2.62
N VAL A 351 7.85 26.73 -2.17
CA VAL A 351 9.16 27.23 -2.61
C VAL A 351 10.28 26.73 -1.68
N CYS A 352 11.40 26.32 -2.26
CA CYS A 352 12.54 25.75 -1.54
C CYS A 352 13.45 26.86 -0.97
N SER A 353 13.67 26.86 0.35
CA SER A 353 14.45 27.89 1.05
C SER A 353 15.96 27.92 0.71
N PHE A 354 16.46 26.94 -0.06
CA PHE A 354 17.87 26.91 -0.49
C PHE A 354 18.09 27.37 -1.94
N CYS A 355 17.25 26.93 -2.90
CA CYS A 355 17.43 27.25 -4.32
C CYS A 355 16.40 28.23 -4.90
N GLY A 356 15.31 28.54 -4.18
CA GLY A 356 14.23 29.39 -4.67
C GLY A 356 13.29 28.72 -5.69
N GLU A 357 13.57 27.47 -6.08
CA GLU A 357 12.73 26.70 -7.00
C GLU A 357 11.40 26.31 -6.33
N LYS A 358 10.31 26.27 -7.11
CA LYS A 358 8.97 25.92 -6.63
C LYS A 358 8.57 24.50 -7.04
N LEU A 359 8.14 23.70 -6.08
CA LEU A 359 7.63 22.35 -6.34
C LEU A 359 6.30 22.38 -7.12
N VAL A 360 6.16 21.43 -8.02
CA VAL A 360 4.98 21.24 -8.86
C VAL A 360 3.87 20.55 -8.06
N CYS A 361 2.63 21.06 -8.15
CA CYS A 361 1.46 20.31 -7.72
C CYS A 361 1.17 19.23 -8.77
N ILE A 362 1.52 17.97 -8.48
CA ILE A 362 1.32 16.85 -9.39
C ILE A 362 -0.19 16.61 -9.57
N ASP A 363 -0.62 16.42 -10.82
CA ASP A 363 -2.01 16.05 -11.11
C ASP A 363 -2.21 14.53 -11.04
N ILE A 364 -3.39 14.14 -10.54
CA ILE A 364 -3.79 12.75 -10.41
C ILE A 364 -4.58 12.40 -11.67
N ASP A 365 -4.19 11.32 -12.34
CA ASP A 365 -4.78 10.94 -13.62
C ASP A 365 -6.31 10.72 -13.46
N PRO A 366 -7.16 11.37 -14.28
CA PRO A 366 -8.58 11.09 -14.33
C PRO A 366 -8.91 9.60 -14.59
N ILE A 367 -8.05 8.86 -15.29
CA ILE A 367 -8.20 7.42 -15.57
C ILE A 367 -7.88 6.61 -14.31
N GLU A 368 -6.76 6.85 -13.63
CA GLU A 368 -6.48 6.24 -12.32
C GLU A 368 -7.63 6.52 -11.33
N THR A 369 -8.14 7.76 -11.31
CA THR A 369 -9.27 8.17 -10.45
C THR A 369 -10.55 7.40 -10.78
N GLN A 370 -10.83 7.16 -12.06
CA GLN A 370 -11.99 6.39 -12.49
C GLN A 370 -11.83 4.89 -12.14
N ASN A 371 -10.65 4.33 -12.35
CA ASN A 371 -10.31 2.96 -11.95
C ASN A 371 -10.42 2.78 -10.43
N PHE A 372 -9.98 3.78 -9.66
CA PHE A 372 -10.12 3.80 -8.21
C PHE A 372 -11.60 3.84 -7.78
N ALA A 373 -12.43 4.71 -8.38
CA ALA A 373 -13.87 4.76 -8.12
C ALA A 373 -14.57 3.42 -8.42
N SER A 374 -14.15 2.72 -9.48
CA SER A 374 -14.65 1.39 -9.84
C SER A 374 -14.23 0.30 -8.84
N SER A 375 -12.97 0.30 -8.41
CA SER A 375 -12.47 -0.63 -7.36
C SER A 375 -13.13 -0.37 -6.01
N LEU A 376 -13.28 0.90 -5.64
CA LEU A 376 -13.99 1.37 -4.45
C LEU A 376 -15.46 0.89 -4.44
N THR A 377 -16.16 1.04 -5.57
CA THR A 377 -17.53 0.50 -5.74
C THR A 377 -17.56 -1.02 -5.56
N LYS A 378 -16.59 -1.74 -6.14
CA LYS A 378 -16.51 -3.21 -6.06
C LYS A 378 -16.29 -3.68 -4.62
N LEU A 379 -15.40 -3.03 -3.87
CA LEU A 379 -15.11 -3.37 -2.47
C LEU A 379 -16.28 -3.02 -1.54
N ALA A 380 -16.91 -1.84 -1.73
CA ALA A 380 -18.11 -1.47 -0.99
C ALA A 380 -19.22 -2.50 -1.21
N CYS A 381 -19.53 -2.85 -2.47
CA CYS A 381 -20.54 -3.86 -2.81
C CYS A 381 -20.19 -5.31 -2.38
N GLN A 382 -19.00 -5.55 -1.81
CA GLN A 382 -18.60 -6.84 -1.22
C GLN A 382 -18.74 -6.87 0.33
N ARG A 383 -18.87 -5.71 0.99
CA ARG A 383 -19.02 -5.59 2.45
C ARG A 383 -20.35 -5.01 2.89
N GLU A 384 -20.88 -4.06 2.12
CA GLU A 384 -22.17 -3.40 2.33
C GLU A 384 -23.33 -4.19 1.72
N VAL A 385 -24.55 -3.88 2.16
CA VAL A 385 -25.76 -4.30 1.45
C VAL A 385 -25.76 -3.64 0.06
N ARG A 386 -25.55 -4.43 -0.99
CA ARG A 386 -25.37 -3.93 -2.37
C ARG A 386 -26.47 -2.95 -2.82
N ALA A 387 -27.72 -3.19 -2.43
CA ALA A 387 -28.85 -2.32 -2.77
C ALA A 387 -28.70 -0.91 -2.16
N ASP A 388 -28.31 -0.82 -0.89
CA ASP A 388 -28.15 0.44 -0.15
C ASP A 388 -27.03 1.31 -0.75
N PHE A 389 -25.92 0.68 -1.15
CA PHE A 389 -24.81 1.39 -1.79
C PHE A 389 -25.20 1.86 -3.21
N VAL A 390 -25.85 1.02 -4.02
CA VAL A 390 -26.34 1.41 -5.35
C VAL A 390 -27.35 2.56 -5.26
N GLN A 391 -28.27 2.52 -4.28
CA GLN A 391 -29.20 3.63 -4.02
C GLN A 391 -28.47 4.94 -3.71
N PHE A 392 -27.36 4.90 -2.98
CA PHE A 392 -26.51 6.06 -2.75
C PHE A 392 -25.81 6.55 -4.02
N GLN A 393 -25.32 5.64 -4.88
CA GLN A 393 -24.71 6.02 -6.17
C GLN A 393 -25.72 6.74 -7.09
N GLU A 394 -26.95 6.22 -7.18
CA GLU A 394 -28.05 6.85 -7.92
C GLU A 394 -28.45 8.20 -7.32
N TRP A 395 -28.57 8.29 -5.99
CA TRP A 395 -28.88 9.54 -5.29
C TRP A 395 -27.82 10.62 -5.54
N LEU A 396 -26.54 10.27 -5.45
CA LEU A 396 -25.42 11.20 -5.62
C LEU A 396 -25.39 11.83 -7.02
N GLN A 397 -25.70 11.03 -8.06
CA GLN A 397 -25.79 11.51 -9.44
C GLN A 397 -26.88 12.58 -9.63
N HIS A 398 -27.97 12.52 -8.86
CA HIS A 398 -29.10 13.44 -8.96
C HIS A 398 -28.98 14.69 -8.07
N GLN A 399 -28.14 14.68 -7.02
CA GLN A 399 -28.00 15.80 -6.07
C GLN A 399 -26.73 16.63 -6.26
N GLY A 400 -25.72 16.11 -6.96
CA GLY A 400 -24.47 16.83 -7.22
C GLY A 400 -24.60 18.03 -8.17
N PRO A 401 -23.51 18.81 -8.38
CA PRO A 401 -22.17 18.59 -7.87
C PRO A 401 -21.87 19.35 -6.56
N PHE A 402 -21.09 18.71 -5.69
CA PHE A 402 -20.62 19.28 -4.41
C PHE A 402 -19.19 19.80 -4.53
N ASP A 403 -18.89 20.91 -3.82
CA ASP A 403 -17.53 21.47 -3.77
C ASP A 403 -16.66 20.81 -2.68
N ALA A 404 -17.30 20.13 -1.71
CA ALA A 404 -16.68 19.33 -0.66
C ALA A 404 -17.67 18.29 -0.10
N VAL A 405 -17.14 17.20 0.45
CA VAL A 405 -17.84 16.17 1.24
C VAL A 405 -17.34 16.23 2.67
N VAL A 406 -18.24 16.00 3.63
CA VAL A 406 -17.99 16.05 5.07
C VAL A 406 -18.34 14.72 5.70
N ASP A 407 -17.37 14.14 6.39
CA ASP A 407 -17.58 13.09 7.38
C ASP A 407 -18.23 13.72 8.63
N GLY A 408 -19.54 13.58 8.74
CA GLY A 408 -20.29 14.14 9.85
C GLY A 408 -20.06 13.38 11.16
N ALA A 409 -19.64 12.12 11.10
CA ALA A 409 -19.42 11.28 12.28
C ALA A 409 -18.13 11.70 13.00
N ASN A 410 -17.02 11.77 12.27
CA ASN A 410 -15.71 12.21 12.76
C ASN A 410 -15.76 13.67 13.24
N LEU A 411 -16.21 14.60 12.39
CA LEU A 411 -16.21 16.03 12.74
C LEU A 411 -17.21 16.39 13.86
N GLY A 412 -18.23 15.57 14.09
CA GLY A 412 -19.15 15.70 15.22
C GLY A 412 -18.62 15.14 16.55
N LEU A 413 -17.54 14.33 16.54
CA LEU A 413 -16.99 13.64 17.72
C LEU A 413 -15.54 14.02 18.06
N ILE A 414 -14.75 14.49 17.10
CA ILE A 414 -13.35 14.88 17.35
C ILE A 414 -13.26 15.91 18.49
N ASN A 415 -12.41 15.61 19.46
CA ASN A 415 -12.20 16.40 20.69
C ASN A 415 -13.48 16.65 21.52
N GLN A 416 -14.49 15.78 21.42
CA GLN A 416 -15.76 15.89 22.15
C GLN A 416 -16.13 14.59 22.87
N HIS A 417 -16.65 14.70 24.10
CA HIS A 417 -17.21 13.55 24.82
C HIS A 417 -18.59 13.11 24.30
N SER A 418 -19.25 13.92 23.47
CA SER A 418 -20.57 13.62 22.89
C SER A 418 -20.76 14.34 21.54
N PHE A 419 -21.72 13.89 20.74
CA PHE A 419 -21.90 14.37 19.37
C PHE A 419 -22.32 15.85 19.29
N SER A 420 -21.44 16.71 18.76
CA SER A 420 -21.65 18.16 18.69
C SER A 420 -22.15 18.64 17.32
N PHE A 421 -23.46 18.84 17.21
CA PHE A 421 -24.08 19.49 16.04
C PHE A 421 -23.59 20.94 15.83
N PHE A 422 -23.18 21.62 16.89
CA PHE A 422 -22.60 22.97 16.79
C PHE A 422 -21.24 22.94 16.08
N GLN A 423 -20.37 22.00 16.45
CA GLN A 423 -19.06 21.81 15.83
C GLN A 423 -19.20 21.46 14.33
N LEU A 424 -20.05 20.49 14.01
CA LEU A 424 -20.34 20.09 12.64
C LEU A 424 -20.90 21.26 11.81
N ASN A 425 -21.92 21.98 12.32
CA ASN A 425 -22.49 23.13 11.61
C ASN A 425 -21.44 24.24 11.37
N THR A 426 -20.54 24.45 12.32
CA THR A 426 -19.49 25.48 12.22
C THR A 426 -18.56 25.19 11.05
N VAL A 427 -18.13 23.93 10.87
CA VAL A 427 -17.35 23.52 9.69
C VAL A 427 -18.19 23.63 8.40
N VAL A 428 -19.44 23.15 8.41
CA VAL A 428 -20.36 23.23 7.26
C VAL A 428 -20.55 24.67 6.76
N GLN A 429 -20.73 25.64 7.66
CA GLN A 429 -20.83 27.05 7.27
C GLN A 429 -19.50 27.62 6.78
N LYS A 430 -18.34 27.24 7.35
CA LYS A 430 -17.05 27.72 6.83
C LYS A 430 -16.73 27.13 5.45
N LEU A 431 -17.00 25.86 5.20
CA LEU A 431 -16.91 25.25 3.86
C LEU A 431 -17.84 25.95 2.87
N ARG A 432 -19.09 26.23 3.27
CA ARG A 432 -20.02 27.04 2.47
C ARG A 432 -19.51 28.46 2.20
N GLN A 433 -18.78 29.07 3.14
CA GLN A 433 -18.16 30.38 2.93
C GLN A 433 -16.97 30.31 1.96
N LEU A 434 -16.19 29.23 1.97
CA LEU A 434 -15.05 29.01 1.08
C LEU A 434 -15.50 28.57 -0.35
N SER A 435 -16.64 27.89 -0.47
CA SER A 435 -17.25 27.50 -1.75
C SER A 435 -17.37 28.68 -2.75
N PRO A 436 -16.85 28.52 -3.99
CA PRO A 436 -17.01 29.50 -5.05
C PRO A 436 -18.46 29.66 -5.58
N SER A 437 -19.41 28.90 -5.06
CA SER A 437 -20.84 29.02 -5.37
C SER A 437 -21.72 29.16 -4.13
N LYS A 438 -21.12 29.28 -2.93
CA LYS A 438 -21.80 29.23 -1.62
C LYS A 438 -22.69 27.99 -1.44
N ARG A 439 -22.32 26.89 -2.12
CA ARG A 439 -22.91 25.55 -2.00
C ARG A 439 -22.66 25.03 -0.59
N LEU A 440 -23.60 24.26 -0.06
CA LEU A 440 -23.33 23.42 1.11
C LEU A 440 -22.43 22.24 0.69
N PRO A 441 -21.53 21.77 1.56
CA PRO A 441 -20.90 20.47 1.38
C PRO A 441 -21.94 19.35 1.49
N LEU A 442 -21.66 18.18 0.90
CA LEU A 442 -22.43 16.97 1.20
C LEU A 442 -22.00 16.41 2.56
N ILE A 443 -22.95 16.33 3.50
CA ILE A 443 -22.74 15.78 4.83
C ILE A 443 -23.17 14.31 4.82
N ILE A 444 -22.27 13.41 5.20
CA ILE A 444 -22.57 11.99 5.42
C ILE A 444 -22.73 11.76 6.93
N LEU A 445 -23.84 11.13 7.33
CA LEU A 445 -24.11 10.75 8.72
C LEU A 445 -24.91 9.45 8.80
N HIS A 446 -24.63 8.61 9.79
CA HIS A 446 -25.52 7.52 10.19
C HIS A 446 -26.95 8.00 10.43
N LYS A 447 -27.94 7.27 9.89
CA LYS A 447 -29.37 7.49 10.15
C LYS A 447 -29.68 7.59 11.64
N ASN A 448 -29.04 6.77 12.48
CA ASN A 448 -29.15 6.81 13.94
C ASN A 448 -28.71 8.15 14.56
N ARG A 449 -27.74 8.85 13.96
CA ARG A 449 -27.31 10.20 14.38
C ARG A 449 -28.24 11.29 13.85
N VAL A 450 -28.94 11.06 12.74
CA VAL A 450 -29.93 11.97 12.17
C VAL A 450 -31.29 11.87 12.88
N THR A 451 -31.67 10.70 13.41
CA THR A 451 -32.98 10.48 14.06
C THR A 451 -32.92 10.28 15.58
N GLY A 452 -31.74 10.09 16.18
CA GLY A 452 -31.57 9.77 17.59
C GLY A 452 -31.04 10.91 18.47
N GLY A 453 -31.27 10.81 19.78
CA GLY A 453 -30.61 11.60 20.82
C GLY A 453 -30.58 13.12 20.54
N PRO A 454 -29.40 13.78 20.48
CA PRO A 454 -29.29 15.22 20.29
C PRO A 454 -29.96 15.78 19.02
N ALA A 455 -30.25 14.95 18.01
CA ALA A 455 -30.97 15.39 16.81
C ALA A 455 -32.42 15.79 17.07
N GLN A 456 -33.05 15.26 18.13
CA GLN A 456 -34.43 15.61 18.48
C GLN A 456 -34.57 17.01 19.12
N HIS A 457 -33.47 17.65 19.53
CA HIS A 457 -33.50 19.02 20.02
C HIS A 457 -34.00 19.97 18.90
N PRO A 458 -34.98 20.87 19.14
CA PRO A 458 -35.69 21.59 18.07
C PRO A 458 -34.80 22.34 17.07
N ASN A 459 -33.68 22.91 17.53
CA ASN A 459 -32.75 23.64 16.67
C ASN A 459 -31.93 22.68 15.77
N ASN A 460 -31.54 21.51 16.30
CA ASN A 460 -30.80 20.49 15.54
C ASN A 460 -31.70 19.82 14.51
N LYS A 461 -32.97 19.56 14.88
CA LYS A 461 -34.00 19.03 13.98
C LYS A 461 -34.28 19.97 12.80
N LYS A 462 -34.42 21.27 13.06
CA LYS A 462 -34.56 22.32 12.02
C LYS A 462 -33.32 22.40 11.12
N LEU A 463 -32.12 22.25 11.67
CA LEU A 463 -30.86 22.26 10.92
C LEU A 463 -30.74 21.03 9.99
N LEU A 464 -31.01 19.84 10.51
CA LEU A 464 -30.96 18.57 9.76
C LEU A 464 -31.97 18.55 8.60
N GLU A 465 -33.23 18.95 8.84
CA GLU A 465 -34.22 19.04 7.77
C GLU A 465 -33.89 20.14 6.74
N SER A 466 -33.18 21.21 7.14
CA SER A 466 -32.66 22.24 6.23
C SER A 466 -31.56 21.69 5.30
N TRP A 467 -30.61 20.92 5.83
CA TRP A 467 -29.58 20.25 5.02
C TRP A 467 -30.19 19.18 4.09
N LYS A 468 -31.11 18.37 4.61
CA LYS A 468 -31.83 17.33 3.85
C LYS A 468 -32.67 17.93 2.72
N LYS A 469 -33.43 19.02 2.98
CA LYS A 469 -34.22 19.73 1.96
C LYS A 469 -33.37 20.42 0.89
N SER A 470 -32.09 20.69 1.17
CA SER A 470 -31.15 21.28 0.21
C SER A 470 -30.24 20.24 -0.47
N GLY A 471 -30.54 18.95 -0.36
CA GLY A 471 -29.74 17.86 -0.96
C GLY A 471 -28.37 17.63 -0.31
N ALA A 472 -28.07 18.34 0.78
CA ALA A 472 -26.75 18.44 1.39
C ALA A 472 -26.51 17.46 2.55
N LEU A 473 -27.42 16.54 2.81
CA LEU A 473 -27.31 15.52 3.87
C LEU A 473 -27.76 14.16 3.34
N TYR A 474 -26.86 13.17 3.38
CA TYR A 474 -27.22 11.76 3.20
C TYR A 474 -27.21 11.04 4.55
N ALA A 475 -28.23 10.22 4.79
CA ALA A 475 -28.40 9.44 6.01
C ALA A 475 -28.09 7.97 5.74
N THR A 476 -26.88 7.50 6.08
CA THR A 476 -26.44 6.12 5.79
C THR A 476 -27.25 5.10 6.60
N PRO A 477 -27.55 3.91 6.04
CA PRO A 477 -28.49 2.97 6.66
C PRO A 477 -27.96 2.32 7.94
N PRO A 478 -28.84 1.76 8.80
CA PRO A 478 -28.40 1.14 10.05
C PRO A 478 -27.51 -0.08 9.80
N GLY A 479 -26.24 0.01 10.21
CA GLY A 479 -25.26 -1.08 10.10
C GLY A 479 -24.30 -0.99 8.92
N SER A 480 -24.47 -0.02 8.00
CA SER A 480 -23.47 0.29 6.97
C SER A 480 -22.24 0.96 7.56
N ASN A 481 -21.04 0.76 7.00
CA ASN A 481 -19.93 1.65 7.27
C ASN A 481 -20.05 2.93 6.41
N ASP A 482 -20.14 4.11 7.05
CA ASP A 482 -20.21 5.41 6.39
C ASP A 482 -18.92 5.84 5.67
N ASP A 483 -17.78 5.21 5.99
CA ASP A 483 -16.49 5.43 5.30
C ASP A 483 -16.59 5.24 3.78
N TRP A 484 -17.28 4.19 3.34
CA TRP A 484 -17.51 3.94 1.91
C TRP A 484 -18.28 5.08 1.24
N TYR A 485 -19.19 5.73 1.98
CA TYR A 485 -20.11 6.72 1.43
C TYR A 485 -19.42 8.08 1.28
N TRP A 486 -18.70 8.56 2.31
CA TRP A 486 -17.96 9.82 2.17
C TRP A 486 -16.76 9.69 1.22
N LEU A 487 -16.08 8.53 1.19
CA LEU A 487 -14.96 8.31 0.27
C LEU A 487 -15.44 8.23 -1.18
N TYR A 488 -16.50 7.46 -1.45
CA TYR A 488 -17.05 7.35 -2.79
C TYR A 488 -17.59 8.70 -3.31
N ALA A 489 -18.24 9.48 -2.45
CA ALA A 489 -18.71 10.80 -2.85
C ALA A 489 -17.57 11.76 -3.18
N ALA A 490 -16.51 11.81 -2.35
CA ALA A 490 -15.40 12.72 -2.58
C ALA A 490 -14.63 12.37 -3.87
N VAL A 491 -14.39 11.08 -4.12
CA VAL A 491 -13.78 10.58 -5.36
C VAL A 491 -14.66 10.87 -6.58
N SER A 492 -15.96 10.57 -6.50
CA SER A 492 -16.89 10.70 -7.64
C SER A 492 -17.20 12.16 -7.99
N CYS A 493 -17.35 13.03 -7.00
CA CYS A 493 -17.50 14.47 -7.21
C CYS A 493 -16.18 15.19 -7.51
N LYS A 494 -15.03 14.51 -7.37
CA LYS A 494 -13.67 15.06 -7.56
C LYS A 494 -13.45 16.34 -6.72
N CYS A 495 -13.89 16.27 -5.46
CA CYS A 495 -13.98 17.41 -4.56
C CYS A 495 -13.17 17.17 -3.27
N LEU A 496 -13.11 18.19 -2.40
CA LEU A 496 -12.46 18.06 -1.10
C LEU A 496 -13.20 17.05 -0.21
N LEU A 497 -12.47 16.32 0.62
CA LEU A 497 -12.98 15.47 1.70
C LEU A 497 -12.58 16.10 3.03
N VAL A 498 -13.54 16.33 3.92
CA VAL A 498 -13.29 16.92 5.23
C VAL A 498 -13.58 15.88 6.30
N THR A 499 -12.50 15.23 6.75
CA THR A 499 -12.45 14.33 7.90
C THR A 499 -11.07 14.43 8.54
N ASN A 500 -11.01 14.26 9.86
CA ASN A 500 -9.76 14.11 10.59
C ASN A 500 -9.43 12.63 10.85
N ASP A 501 -10.13 11.69 10.20
CA ASP A 501 -9.72 10.29 10.23
C ASP A 501 -8.35 10.12 9.56
N GLU A 502 -7.49 9.32 10.18
CA GLU A 502 -6.13 9.07 9.71
C GLU A 502 -6.12 8.13 8.48
N MET A 503 -7.20 7.38 8.27
CA MET A 503 -7.40 6.38 7.22
C MET A 503 -6.31 5.30 7.23
N ARG A 504 -6.19 4.56 8.35
CA ARG A 504 -5.13 3.57 8.64
C ARG A 504 -5.59 2.11 8.82
N ASP A 505 -6.88 1.84 8.86
CA ASP A 505 -7.46 0.53 9.21
C ASP A 505 -7.42 -0.51 8.06
N HIS A 506 -8.02 -1.69 8.30
CA HIS A 506 -8.16 -2.77 7.31
C HIS A 506 -9.18 -2.51 6.18
N LEU A 507 -9.94 -1.42 6.22
CA LEU A 507 -10.67 -0.88 5.07
C LEU A 507 -9.68 -0.11 4.18
N PHE A 508 -8.98 0.89 4.71
CA PHE A 508 -8.13 1.77 3.88
C PHE A 508 -6.89 1.05 3.31
N GLN A 509 -6.39 0.01 3.99
CA GLN A 509 -5.31 -0.86 3.47
C GLN A 509 -5.66 -1.56 2.13
N LEU A 510 -6.95 -1.78 1.84
CA LEU A 510 -7.39 -2.43 0.58
C LEU A 510 -7.45 -1.48 -0.62
N LEU A 511 -7.25 -0.18 -0.40
CA LEU A 511 -7.29 0.86 -1.43
C LEU A 511 -5.95 1.01 -2.17
N GLY A 512 -4.91 0.30 -1.72
CA GLY A 512 -3.59 0.25 -2.36
C GLY A 512 -2.67 1.40 -1.98
N SER A 513 -1.36 1.13 -1.96
CA SER A 513 -0.32 2.03 -1.47
C SER A 513 0.05 3.20 -2.40
N SER A 514 -0.23 3.12 -3.71
CA SER A 514 0.18 4.18 -4.66
C SER A 514 -0.89 5.26 -4.90
N PHE A 515 -2.12 4.89 -5.26
CA PHE A 515 -3.14 5.88 -5.64
C PHE A 515 -3.73 6.58 -4.41
N PHE A 516 -4.19 5.81 -3.42
CA PHE A 516 -4.97 6.35 -2.32
C PHE A 516 -4.19 7.40 -1.48
N PRO A 517 -2.89 7.23 -1.17
CA PRO A 517 -2.13 8.29 -0.49
C PRO A 517 -1.94 9.57 -1.32
N ARG A 518 -1.76 9.46 -2.66
CA ARG A 518 -1.75 10.63 -3.56
C ARG A 518 -3.10 11.36 -3.54
N TRP A 519 -4.19 10.60 -3.62
CA TRP A 519 -5.54 11.15 -3.56
C TRP A 519 -5.83 11.80 -2.20
N LYS A 520 -5.44 11.16 -1.09
CA LYS A 520 -5.63 11.66 0.27
C LYS A 520 -4.91 13.00 0.48
N GLU A 521 -3.64 13.11 0.11
CA GLU A 521 -2.88 14.37 0.21
C GLU A 521 -3.51 15.53 -0.60
N LYS A 522 -4.10 15.23 -1.76
CA LYS A 522 -4.70 16.26 -2.64
C LYS A 522 -6.12 16.67 -2.26
N HIS A 523 -6.87 15.83 -1.55
CA HIS A 523 -8.30 16.05 -1.28
C HIS A 523 -8.68 16.10 0.21
N GLN A 524 -7.93 15.47 1.12
CA GLN A 524 -8.23 15.52 2.55
C GLN A 524 -7.95 16.91 3.11
N VAL A 525 -8.90 17.44 3.89
CA VAL A 525 -8.78 18.69 4.62
C VAL A 525 -9.08 18.45 6.09
N LEU A 526 -8.08 18.71 6.94
CA LEU A 526 -8.20 18.58 8.39
C LEU A 526 -8.85 19.83 9.00
N ALA A 527 -9.84 19.64 9.85
CA ALA A 527 -10.41 20.69 10.70
C ALA A 527 -9.63 20.77 12.02
N LEU A 528 -9.08 21.94 12.35
CA LEU A 528 -8.44 22.16 13.66
C LEU A 528 -9.33 23.00 14.56
N PHE A 529 -9.68 22.43 15.71
CA PHE A 529 -10.44 23.08 16.76
C PHE A 529 -9.47 23.60 17.82
N ALA A 530 -8.99 24.83 17.62
CA ALA A 530 -8.17 25.51 18.61
C ALA A 530 -9.03 25.91 19.82
N PHE A 531 -8.77 25.29 20.97
CA PHE A 531 -9.31 25.76 22.25
C PHE A 531 -8.53 27.01 22.65
N ALA A 532 -9.24 28.14 22.77
CA ALA A 532 -8.70 29.31 23.44
C ALA A 532 -8.66 29.02 24.94
N TYR A 533 -7.46 28.73 25.47
CA TYR A 533 -7.21 28.80 26.90
C TYR A 533 -7.25 30.28 27.30
N THR A 534 -8.35 30.68 27.95
CA THR A 534 -8.55 31.97 28.62
C THR A 534 -8.12 31.89 30.08
#